data_AF-A0A258UAS0-F1
#
_entry.id   AF-A0A258UAS0-F1
#
_cell.length_a   1.000
_cell.length_b   1.000
_cell.length_c   1.000
_cell.angle_alpha   90.00
_cell.angle_beta   90.00
_cell.angle_gamma   90.00
#
_symmetry.space_group_name_H-M   'P 1'
#
loop_
_entity.id
_entity.type
_entity.pdbx_description
1 polymer ?
#
loop_
_entity_poly.entity_id
_entity_poly.type
_entity_poly.pdbx_seq_one_letter_code
_entity_poly.pdbx_strand_id
1 'polypeptide(L)'
;MKKILMAFALFATLGLNAQSKYESAMQNGLSKMKESKTPDEMSAVASFFERVGDAEKNQWLPYYYAARNYTIAAFMNPASDKDKVAEKVNELITKAEAIENNNAEIFCLKQQVAVMQLVVDPMSRWQSYGAIAAEAIAKAKVIDPNNPRPYLLEGQYLMNVPEAFGGGKAVAKKLFEKSVELFENFKPASVLHPSWGKEQAAQLLAACQ
;
A
#
# COMPACT_ATOMS: atom_id res chain seq x y z
N MET A 1 -56.21 34.30 7.26
CA MET A 1 -55.61 33.02 6.80
C MET A 1 -55.02 33.22 5.41
N LYS A 2 -53.70 33.46 5.30
CA LYS A 2 -52.88 33.41 4.06
C LYS A 2 -51.44 33.90 4.26
N LYS A 3 -51.09 34.48 5.42
CA LYS A 3 -49.73 34.96 5.73
C LYS A 3 -48.90 34.06 6.68
N ILE A 4 -49.41 32.87 7.03
CA ILE A 4 -48.72 31.93 7.96
C ILE A 4 -48.03 30.77 7.21
N LEU A 5 -48.09 30.74 5.87
CA LEU A 5 -47.50 29.67 5.06
C LEU A 5 -46.08 29.96 4.55
N MET A 6 -45.42 31.02 5.04
CA MET A 6 -44.16 31.51 4.47
C MET A 6 -43.03 31.61 5.50
N ALA A 7 -42.98 30.68 6.46
CA ALA A 7 -41.96 30.70 7.52
C ALA A 7 -41.32 29.35 7.87
N PHE A 8 -41.58 28.27 7.12
CA PHE A 8 -41.05 26.93 7.44
C PHE A 8 -40.19 26.30 6.32
N ALA A 9 -39.64 27.10 5.41
CA ALA A 9 -38.81 26.62 4.30
C ALA A 9 -37.32 26.98 4.42
N LEU A 10 -36.78 27.08 5.66
CA LEU A 10 -35.38 27.48 5.86
C LEU A 10 -34.67 26.67 6.96
N PHE A 11 -34.81 25.35 6.97
CA PHE A 11 -33.91 24.46 7.72
C PHE A 11 -33.65 23.17 6.94
N ALA A 12 -33.27 23.31 5.67
CA ALA A 12 -32.49 22.29 4.97
C ALA A 12 -31.07 22.83 4.84
N THR A 13 -30.36 22.97 5.96
CA THR A 13 -28.90 23.01 5.91
C THR A 13 -28.47 21.62 5.46
N LEU A 14 -28.40 21.43 4.15
CA LEU A 14 -27.50 20.44 3.57
C LEU A 14 -26.16 20.70 4.22
N GLY A 15 -25.72 19.78 5.08
CA GLY A 15 -24.35 19.76 5.57
C GLY A 15 -23.47 19.61 4.34
N LEU A 16 -23.05 20.74 3.78
CA LEU A 16 -21.91 20.79 2.87
C LEU A 16 -20.75 20.26 3.71
N ASN A 17 -20.41 18.98 3.54
CA ASN A 17 -19.18 18.42 4.07
C ASN A 17 -18.05 19.21 3.41
N ALA A 18 -17.61 20.28 4.05
CA ALA A 18 -16.41 20.98 3.67
C ALA A 18 -15.29 19.96 3.79
N GLN A 19 -14.78 19.49 2.65
CA GLN A 19 -13.68 18.56 2.60
C GLN A 19 -12.52 19.15 3.40
N SER A 20 -11.99 18.39 4.35
CA SER A 20 -10.88 18.86 5.17
C SER A 20 -9.64 19.09 4.30
N LYS A 21 -8.74 19.99 4.73
CA LYS A 21 -7.47 20.23 4.03
C LYS A 21 -6.68 18.91 3.85
N TYR A 22 -6.72 18.05 4.86
CA TYR A 22 -6.15 16.71 4.82
C TYR A 22 -6.77 15.85 3.71
N GLU A 23 -8.10 15.70 3.69
CA GLU A 23 -8.79 14.90 2.67
C GLU A 23 -8.52 15.44 1.25
N SER A 24 -8.51 16.76 1.06
CA SER A 24 -8.19 17.38 -0.24
C SER A 24 -6.74 17.09 -0.65
N ALA A 25 -5.78 17.21 0.26
CA ALA A 25 -4.38 16.88 -0.01
C ALA A 25 -4.20 15.40 -0.36
N MET A 26 -4.84 14.50 0.39
CA MET A 26 -4.78 13.07 0.14
C MET A 26 -5.40 12.69 -1.20
N GLN A 27 -6.59 13.19 -1.53
CA GLN A 27 -7.22 12.92 -2.84
C GLN A 27 -6.38 13.46 -4.00
N ASN A 28 -5.76 14.64 -3.86
CA ASN A 28 -4.83 15.15 -4.85
C ASN A 28 -3.62 14.23 -5.03
N GLY A 29 -2.99 13.79 -3.92
CA GLY A 29 -1.89 12.83 -3.96
C GLY A 29 -2.28 11.51 -4.64
N LEU A 30 -3.48 10.99 -4.35
CA LEU A 30 -4.01 9.77 -4.96
C LEU A 30 -4.29 9.94 -6.46
N SER A 31 -4.77 11.11 -6.90
CA SER A 31 -4.92 11.42 -8.33
C SER A 31 -3.57 11.44 -9.04
N LYS A 32 -2.60 12.16 -8.49
CA LYS A 32 -1.23 12.23 -9.03
C LYS A 32 -0.58 10.84 -9.10
N MET A 33 -0.79 10.01 -8.07
CA MET A 33 -0.30 8.63 -8.05
C MET A 33 -0.87 7.80 -9.21
N LYS A 34 -2.16 7.95 -9.54
CA LYS A 34 -2.78 7.23 -10.66
C LYS A 34 -2.25 7.67 -12.02
N GLU A 35 -1.85 8.93 -12.15
CA GLU A 35 -1.34 9.52 -13.40
C GLU A 35 0.15 9.24 -13.62
N SER A 36 0.89 8.95 -12.55
CA SER A 36 2.35 8.74 -12.57
C SER A 36 2.72 7.45 -13.31
N LYS A 37 3.74 7.50 -14.17
CA LYS A 37 4.20 6.38 -15.00
C LYS A 37 5.71 6.14 -14.95
N THR A 38 6.46 7.07 -14.35
CA THR A 38 7.92 7.01 -14.26
C THR A 38 8.41 6.95 -12.81
N PRO A 39 9.65 6.47 -12.56
CA PRO A 39 10.23 6.47 -11.22
C PRO A 39 10.28 7.87 -10.58
N ASP A 40 10.58 8.90 -11.38
CA ASP A 40 10.70 10.28 -10.90
C ASP A 40 9.34 10.85 -10.49
N GLU A 41 8.29 10.61 -11.28
CA GLU A 41 6.92 11.00 -10.92
C GLU A 41 6.45 10.30 -9.65
N MET A 42 6.71 8.99 -9.52
CA MET A 42 6.39 8.24 -8.30
C MET A 42 7.15 8.79 -7.09
N SER A 43 8.43 9.13 -7.24
CA SER A 43 9.23 9.75 -6.17
C SER A 43 8.72 11.14 -5.78
N ALA A 44 8.24 11.93 -6.75
CA ALA A 44 7.61 13.23 -6.50
C ALA A 44 6.29 13.08 -5.73
N VAL A 45 5.46 12.09 -6.08
CA VAL A 45 4.25 11.73 -5.35
C VAL A 45 4.57 11.27 -3.93
N ALA A 46 5.61 10.43 -3.76
CA ALA A 46 6.06 9.99 -2.44
C ALA A 46 6.45 11.19 -1.56
N SER A 47 7.27 12.10 -2.09
CA SER A 47 7.69 13.33 -1.40
C SER A 47 6.50 14.23 -1.06
N PHE A 48 5.47 14.27 -1.91
CA PHE A 48 4.23 15.01 -1.64
C PHE A 48 3.49 14.42 -0.43
N PHE A 49 3.26 13.10 -0.42
CA PHE A 49 2.60 12.44 0.70
C PHE A 49 3.38 12.56 2.02
N GLU A 50 4.72 12.52 1.97
CA GLU A 50 5.54 12.75 3.16
C GLU A 50 5.29 14.14 3.76
N ARG A 51 5.27 15.19 2.93
CA ARG A 51 4.95 16.55 3.41
C ARG A 51 3.55 16.64 4.00
N VAL A 52 2.58 15.92 3.45
CA VAL A 52 1.22 15.84 4.01
C VAL A 52 1.26 15.17 5.38
N GLY A 53 1.97 14.05 5.54
CA GLY A 53 2.14 13.38 6.83
C GLY A 53 2.82 14.27 7.87
N ASP A 54 3.87 14.98 7.48
CA ASP A 54 4.59 15.88 8.39
C ASP A 54 3.77 17.10 8.83
N ALA A 55 2.77 17.51 8.03
CA ALA A 55 1.77 18.51 8.41
C ALA A 55 0.63 17.91 9.26
N GLU A 56 0.21 16.69 8.96
CA GLU A 56 -0.92 15.97 9.56
C GLU A 56 -0.43 14.77 10.39
N LYS A 57 0.41 15.04 11.40
CA LYS A 57 1.21 14.02 12.13
C LYS A 57 0.41 12.95 12.88
N ASN A 58 -0.91 13.08 12.95
CA ASN A 58 -1.81 12.08 13.53
C ASN A 58 -2.46 11.17 12.46
N GLN A 59 -2.06 11.31 11.19
CA GLN A 59 -2.55 10.50 10.07
C GLN A 59 -1.46 9.57 9.57
N TRP A 60 -1.70 8.26 9.63
CA TRP A 60 -0.72 7.25 9.17
C TRP A 60 -0.73 7.07 7.65
N LEU A 61 -1.87 7.31 6.98
CA LEU A 61 -2.05 7.08 5.55
C LEU A 61 -1.06 7.86 4.65
N PRO A 62 -0.77 9.17 4.88
CA PRO A 62 0.25 9.87 4.10
C PRO A 62 1.61 9.18 4.15
N TYR A 63 2.06 8.77 5.35
CA TYR A 63 3.33 8.08 5.50
C TYR A 63 3.33 6.71 4.81
N TYR A 64 2.22 5.97 4.89
CA TYR A 64 2.03 4.73 4.13
C TYR A 64 2.16 4.97 2.61
N TYR A 65 1.46 5.96 2.06
CA TYR A 65 1.52 6.22 0.62
C TYR A 65 2.89 6.76 0.19
N ALA A 66 3.57 7.54 1.02
CA ALA A 66 4.95 7.95 0.77
C ALA A 66 5.87 6.73 0.66
N ALA A 67 5.85 5.85 1.67
CA ALA A 67 6.64 4.62 1.70
C ALA A 67 6.37 3.73 0.48
N ARG A 68 5.08 3.54 0.14
CA ARG A 68 4.67 2.74 -1.02
C ARG A 68 5.20 3.31 -2.34
N ASN A 69 5.09 4.62 -2.54
CA ASN A 69 5.50 5.25 -3.80
C ASN A 69 7.03 5.27 -3.96
N TYR A 70 7.79 5.50 -2.88
CA TYR A 70 9.25 5.31 -2.92
C TYR A 70 9.63 3.86 -3.24
N THR A 71 8.92 2.90 -2.66
CA THR A 71 9.13 1.46 -2.93
C THR A 71 8.91 1.15 -4.41
N ILE A 72 7.80 1.63 -4.99
CA ILE A 72 7.48 1.43 -6.41
C ILE A 72 8.51 2.11 -7.30
N ALA A 73 8.88 3.36 -7.01
CA ALA A 73 9.89 4.09 -7.76
C ALA A 73 11.23 3.32 -7.80
N ALA A 74 11.68 2.77 -6.68
CA ALA A 74 12.91 1.98 -6.61
C ALA A 74 12.86 0.68 -7.42
N PHE A 75 11.70 0.00 -7.45
CA PHE A 75 11.53 -1.19 -8.30
C PHE A 75 11.41 -0.85 -9.79
N MET A 76 10.84 0.32 -10.13
CA MET A 76 10.75 0.79 -11.52
C MET A 76 12.10 1.25 -12.09
N ASN A 77 13.05 1.65 -11.23
CA ASN A 77 14.38 2.09 -11.64
C ASN A 77 15.45 1.04 -11.29
N PRO A 78 15.95 0.26 -12.28
CA PRO A 78 17.00 -0.72 -12.04
C PRO A 78 18.27 -0.14 -11.42
N ALA A 79 18.61 1.11 -11.74
CA ALA A 79 19.79 1.82 -11.24
C ALA A 79 19.60 2.47 -9.85
N SER A 80 18.42 2.32 -9.24
CA SER A 80 18.16 2.82 -7.90
C SER A 80 19.04 2.12 -6.86
N ASP A 81 19.64 2.92 -5.98
CA ASP A 81 20.24 2.46 -4.73
C ASP A 81 19.12 2.02 -3.76
N LYS A 82 18.79 0.73 -3.84
CA LYS A 82 17.70 0.12 -3.10
C LYS A 82 17.94 0.08 -1.59
N ASP A 83 19.19 0.03 -1.15
CA ASP A 83 19.50 0.07 0.28
C ASP A 83 19.20 1.47 0.85
N LYS A 84 19.63 2.52 0.15
CA LYS A 84 19.32 3.89 0.53
C LYS A 84 17.82 4.20 0.49
N VAL A 85 17.10 3.68 -0.52
CA VAL A 85 15.63 3.86 -0.54
C VAL A 85 14.96 3.07 0.59
N ALA A 86 15.46 1.88 0.93
CA ALA A 86 14.93 1.11 2.04
C ALA A 86 15.07 1.82 3.39
N GLU A 87 16.17 2.54 3.65
CA GLU A 87 16.30 3.41 4.82
C GLU A 87 15.15 4.42 4.90
N LYS A 88 14.91 5.15 3.79
CA LYS A 88 13.83 6.13 3.71
C LYS A 88 12.44 5.52 3.90
N VAL A 89 12.20 4.36 3.30
CA VAL A 89 10.94 3.63 3.42
C VAL A 89 10.73 3.16 4.87
N ASN A 90 11.77 2.68 5.55
CA ASN A 90 11.70 2.26 6.95
C ASN A 90 11.43 3.43 7.91
N GLU A 91 11.98 4.61 7.68
CA GLU A 91 11.63 5.82 8.43
C GLU A 91 10.14 6.15 8.31
N LEU A 92 9.60 6.11 7.09
CA LEU A 92 8.19 6.39 6.83
C LEU A 92 7.26 5.33 7.43
N ILE A 93 7.65 4.05 7.34
CA ILE A 93 6.94 2.95 8.01
C ILE A 93 6.92 3.18 9.53
N THR A 94 8.05 3.58 10.12
CA THR A 94 8.15 3.85 11.56
C THR A 94 7.22 4.99 11.98
N LYS A 95 7.15 6.08 11.21
CA LYS A 95 6.19 7.17 11.44
C LYS A 95 4.74 6.69 11.35
N ALA A 96 4.39 5.89 10.35
CA ALA A 96 3.05 5.34 10.18
C ALA A 96 2.65 4.41 11.34
N GLU A 97 3.54 3.49 11.73
CA GLU A 97 3.29 2.48 12.78
C GLU A 97 3.19 3.10 14.17
N ALA A 98 3.89 4.21 14.42
CA ALA A 98 3.76 4.97 15.66
C ALA A 98 2.35 5.55 15.87
N ILE A 99 1.59 5.75 14.78
CA ILE A 99 0.22 6.29 14.80
C ILE A 99 -0.79 5.14 14.77
N GLU A 100 -0.61 4.18 13.86
CA GLU A 100 -1.49 3.04 13.67
C GLU A 100 -0.70 1.74 13.87
N ASN A 101 -0.66 1.29 15.11
CA ASN A 101 -0.01 0.04 15.45
C ASN A 101 -0.81 -1.15 14.89
N ASN A 102 -0.13 -2.28 14.68
CA ASN A 102 -0.80 -3.53 14.31
C ASN A 102 -1.70 -3.43 13.05
N ASN A 103 -1.20 -2.79 11.99
CA ASN A 103 -1.93 -2.59 10.74
C ASN A 103 -1.39 -3.47 9.60
N ALA A 104 -2.25 -4.28 8.98
CA ALA A 104 -1.86 -5.23 7.93
C ALA A 104 -1.22 -4.56 6.69
N GLU A 105 -1.65 -3.35 6.32
CA GLU A 105 -1.08 -2.59 5.20
C GLU A 105 0.35 -2.13 5.51
N ILE A 106 0.63 -1.74 6.75
CA ILE A 106 1.99 -1.37 7.18
C ILE A 106 2.90 -2.61 7.17
N PHE A 107 2.40 -3.77 7.62
CA PHE A 107 3.16 -5.02 7.55
C PHE A 107 3.40 -5.49 6.10
N CYS A 108 2.49 -5.19 5.17
CA CYS A 108 2.74 -5.35 3.74
C CYS A 108 3.94 -4.52 3.27
N LEU A 109 4.05 -3.25 3.67
CA LEU A 109 5.21 -2.41 3.34
C LEU A 109 6.51 -2.94 3.96
N LYS A 110 6.45 -3.46 5.20
CA LYS A 110 7.60 -4.11 5.85
C LYS A 110 8.10 -5.32 5.06
N GLN A 111 7.19 -6.11 4.51
CA GLN A 111 7.56 -7.20 3.61
C GLN A 111 8.23 -6.68 2.33
N GLN A 112 7.66 -5.65 1.71
CA GLN A 112 8.18 -5.12 0.45
C GLN A 112 9.57 -4.48 0.60
N VAL A 113 9.81 -3.73 1.70
CA VAL A 113 11.12 -3.13 1.95
C VAL A 113 12.18 -4.18 2.28
N ALA A 114 11.81 -5.24 3.01
CA ALA A 114 12.70 -6.37 3.24
C ALA A 114 13.04 -7.09 1.91
N VAL A 115 12.07 -7.32 1.04
CA VAL A 115 12.33 -7.87 -0.30
C VAL A 115 13.21 -6.93 -1.12
N MET A 116 13.00 -5.61 -1.06
CA MET A 116 13.83 -4.63 -1.74
C MET A 116 15.30 -4.73 -1.33
N GLN A 117 15.58 -4.91 -0.04
CA GLN A 117 16.94 -5.11 0.48
C GLN A 117 17.50 -6.49 0.14
N LEU A 118 16.65 -7.53 0.11
CA LEU A 118 17.04 -8.88 -0.28
C LEU A 118 17.56 -8.90 -1.72
N VAL A 119 16.82 -8.29 -2.66
CA VAL A 119 17.14 -8.40 -4.10
C VAL A 119 18.42 -7.67 -4.52
N VAL A 120 19.02 -6.86 -3.63
CA VAL A 120 20.34 -6.24 -3.84
C VAL A 120 21.44 -7.29 -3.90
N ASP A 121 21.41 -8.28 -3.00
CA ASP A 121 22.35 -9.40 -2.97
C ASP A 121 21.65 -10.66 -2.40
N PRO A 122 20.83 -11.35 -3.22
CA PRO A 122 20.01 -12.46 -2.75
C PRO A 122 20.81 -13.58 -2.08
N MET A 123 22.05 -13.83 -2.54
CA MET A 123 22.86 -14.92 -2.03
C MET A 123 23.31 -14.70 -0.58
N SER A 124 23.68 -13.47 -0.22
CA SER A 124 24.08 -13.15 1.17
C SER A 124 22.91 -12.74 2.05
N ARG A 125 21.80 -12.27 1.47
CA ARG A 125 20.71 -11.60 2.18
C ARG A 125 19.43 -12.42 2.35
N TRP A 126 19.31 -13.59 1.72
CA TRP A 126 18.07 -14.38 1.80
C TRP A 126 17.72 -14.82 3.22
N GLN A 127 18.71 -15.19 4.05
CA GLN A 127 18.45 -15.65 5.42
C GLN A 127 17.92 -14.52 6.31
N SER A 128 18.50 -13.33 6.19
CA SER A 128 18.11 -12.18 7.02
C SER A 128 16.81 -11.56 6.50
N TYR A 129 16.86 -10.96 5.32
CA TYR A 129 15.73 -10.21 4.79
C TYR A 129 14.59 -11.11 4.30
N GLY A 130 14.87 -12.37 3.93
CA GLY A 130 13.82 -13.34 3.62
C GLY A 130 13.02 -13.74 4.86
N ALA A 131 13.67 -13.92 6.00
CA ALA A 131 12.98 -14.17 7.27
C ALA A 131 12.13 -12.96 7.70
N ILE A 132 12.67 -11.73 7.59
CA ILE A 132 11.92 -10.50 7.87
C ILE A 132 10.69 -10.38 6.96
N ALA A 133 10.85 -10.64 5.66
CA ALA A 133 9.75 -10.61 4.70
C ALA A 133 8.65 -11.64 5.05
N ALA A 134 9.05 -12.87 5.39
CA ALA A 134 8.12 -13.93 5.77
C ALA A 134 7.37 -13.62 7.07
N GLU A 135 8.06 -13.12 8.09
CA GLU A 135 7.44 -12.73 9.36
C GLU A 135 6.43 -11.59 9.16
N ALA A 136 6.82 -10.55 8.41
CA ALA A 136 5.98 -9.40 8.14
C ALA A 136 4.69 -9.81 7.42
N ILE A 137 4.78 -10.67 6.39
CA ILE A 137 3.60 -11.08 5.63
C ILE A 137 2.70 -12.03 6.40
N ALA A 138 3.27 -12.92 7.22
CA ALA A 138 2.51 -13.78 8.11
C ALA A 138 1.73 -12.93 9.13
N LYS A 139 2.38 -11.92 9.72
CA LYS A 139 1.73 -10.99 10.65
C LYS A 139 0.62 -10.18 9.98
N ALA A 140 0.82 -9.72 8.75
CA ALA A 140 -0.22 -9.01 7.99
C ALA A 140 -1.49 -9.86 7.81
N LYS A 141 -1.33 -11.15 7.48
CA LYS A 141 -2.45 -12.10 7.35
C LYS A 141 -3.17 -12.40 8.66
N VAL A 142 -2.44 -12.42 9.78
CA VAL A 142 -3.05 -12.61 11.10
C VAL A 142 -3.85 -11.38 11.52
N ILE A 143 -3.34 -10.18 11.25
CA ILE A 143 -3.99 -8.90 11.58
C ILE A 143 -5.29 -8.73 10.81
N ASP A 144 -5.24 -8.93 9.48
CA ASP A 144 -6.41 -8.82 8.63
C ASP A 144 -6.43 -9.98 7.62
N PRO A 145 -7.08 -11.11 7.99
CA PRO A 145 -7.19 -12.29 7.12
C PRO A 145 -7.94 -12.02 5.81
N ASN A 146 -8.74 -10.95 5.75
CA ASN A 146 -9.53 -10.57 4.58
C ASN A 146 -8.79 -9.57 3.68
N ASN A 147 -7.62 -9.10 4.09
CA ASN A 147 -6.79 -8.25 3.25
C ASN A 147 -6.22 -9.09 2.09
N PRO A 148 -6.46 -8.70 0.81
CA PRO A 148 -5.94 -9.42 -0.33
C PRO A 148 -4.43 -9.21 -0.56
N ARG A 149 -3.87 -8.06 -0.13
CA ARG A 149 -2.49 -7.65 -0.45
C ARG A 149 -1.42 -8.54 0.16
N PRO A 150 -1.56 -9.08 1.39
CA PRO A 150 -0.59 -10.04 1.91
C PRO A 150 -0.39 -11.25 1.00
N TYR A 151 -1.47 -11.78 0.41
CA TYR A 151 -1.41 -12.91 -0.51
C TYR A 151 -0.82 -12.53 -1.87
N LEU A 152 -1.19 -11.36 -2.40
CA LEU A 152 -0.58 -10.80 -3.61
C LEU A 152 0.94 -10.68 -3.47
N LEU A 153 1.40 -10.01 -2.41
CA LEU A 153 2.83 -9.73 -2.19
C LEU A 153 3.63 -10.99 -1.90
N GLU A 154 3.08 -11.92 -1.12
CA GLU A 154 3.72 -13.21 -0.89
C GLU A 154 3.81 -14.04 -2.18
N GLY A 155 2.75 -14.04 -3.00
CA GLY A 155 2.77 -14.71 -4.31
C GLY A 155 3.85 -14.14 -5.23
N GLN A 156 4.00 -12.81 -5.27
CA GLN A 156 5.06 -12.15 -6.04
C GLN A 156 6.46 -12.56 -5.58
N TYR A 157 6.66 -12.64 -4.27
CA TYR A 157 7.93 -13.08 -3.71
C TYR A 157 8.20 -14.55 -4.03
N LEU A 158 7.27 -15.45 -3.70
CA LEU A 158 7.45 -16.90 -3.85
C LEU A 158 7.52 -17.35 -5.31
N MET A 159 6.92 -16.62 -6.25
CA MET A 159 7.10 -16.87 -7.68
C MET A 159 8.58 -16.83 -8.10
N ASN A 160 9.39 -16.00 -7.43
CA ASN A 160 10.81 -15.81 -7.72
C ASN A 160 11.73 -16.65 -6.81
N VAL A 161 11.17 -17.36 -5.84
CA VAL A 161 11.92 -18.32 -5.00
C VAL A 161 11.98 -19.67 -5.74
N PRO A 162 13.15 -20.34 -5.81
CA PRO A 162 13.24 -21.64 -6.46
C PRO A 162 12.34 -22.69 -5.80
N GLU A 163 11.84 -23.65 -6.59
CA GLU A 163 10.96 -24.73 -6.10
C GLU A 163 11.61 -25.57 -4.99
N ALA A 164 12.94 -25.78 -5.07
CA ALA A 164 13.70 -26.49 -4.05
C ALA A 164 13.64 -25.84 -2.65
N PHE A 165 13.27 -24.55 -2.58
CA PHE A 165 13.09 -23.78 -1.35
C PHE A 165 11.61 -23.47 -1.06
N GLY A 166 10.68 -24.19 -1.69
CA GLY A 166 9.24 -24.04 -1.47
C GLY A 166 8.59 -22.88 -2.23
N GLY A 167 9.30 -22.28 -3.18
CA GLY A 167 8.74 -21.26 -4.08
C GLY A 167 8.18 -21.84 -5.38
N GLY A 168 8.20 -21.01 -6.43
CA GLY A 168 7.82 -21.36 -7.78
C GLY A 168 6.40 -20.98 -8.15
N LYS A 169 6.10 -21.09 -9.45
CA LYS A 169 4.83 -20.66 -10.04
C LYS A 169 3.62 -21.37 -9.45
N ALA A 170 3.73 -22.66 -9.13
CA ALA A 170 2.62 -23.44 -8.59
C ALA A 170 2.17 -22.93 -7.20
N VAL A 171 3.12 -22.53 -6.35
CA VAL A 171 2.83 -21.95 -5.02
C VAL A 171 2.27 -20.54 -5.18
N ALA A 172 2.91 -19.72 -6.01
CA ALA A 172 2.46 -18.35 -6.28
C ALA A 172 1.04 -18.30 -6.86
N LYS A 173 0.69 -19.23 -7.76
CA LYS A 173 -0.65 -19.33 -8.35
C LYS A 173 -1.74 -19.43 -7.29
N LYS A 174 -1.59 -20.32 -6.29
CA LYS A 174 -2.56 -20.49 -5.20
C LYS A 174 -2.75 -19.20 -4.38
N LEU A 175 -1.67 -18.45 -4.19
CA LEU A 175 -1.70 -17.17 -3.49
C LEU A 175 -2.39 -16.08 -4.31
N PHE A 176 -2.16 -16.03 -5.61
CA PHE A 176 -2.87 -15.10 -6.50
C PHE A 176 -4.35 -15.45 -6.63
N GLU A 177 -4.71 -16.73 -6.71
CA GLU A 177 -6.11 -17.19 -6.65
C GLU A 177 -6.78 -16.67 -5.38
N LYS A 178 -6.13 -16.85 -4.22
CA LYS A 178 -6.66 -16.35 -2.95
C LYS A 178 -6.77 -14.82 -2.93
N SER A 179 -5.75 -14.12 -3.45
CA SER A 179 -5.77 -12.66 -3.53
C SER A 179 -6.92 -12.14 -4.39
N VAL A 180 -7.17 -12.77 -5.55
CA VAL A 180 -8.26 -12.40 -6.46
C VAL A 180 -9.61 -12.61 -5.78
N GLU A 181 -9.83 -13.77 -5.16
CA GLU A 181 -11.05 -14.09 -4.38
C GLU A 181 -11.31 -13.03 -3.30
N LEU A 182 -10.28 -12.66 -2.52
CA LEU A 182 -10.40 -11.64 -1.48
C LEU A 182 -10.71 -10.26 -2.05
N PHE A 183 -10.14 -9.89 -3.21
CA PHE A 183 -10.44 -8.62 -3.89
C PHE A 183 -11.89 -8.51 -4.40
N GLU A 184 -12.63 -9.61 -4.54
CA GLU A 184 -14.06 -9.56 -4.90
C GLU A 184 -14.91 -8.96 -3.77
N ASN A 185 -14.51 -9.21 -2.52
CA ASN A 185 -15.25 -8.80 -1.34
C ASN A 185 -14.58 -7.65 -0.56
N PHE A 186 -13.32 -7.31 -0.89
CA PHE A 186 -12.57 -6.27 -0.21
C PHE A 186 -13.19 -4.89 -0.41
N LYS A 187 -13.48 -4.21 0.71
CA LYS A 187 -13.96 -2.82 0.74
C LYS A 187 -12.98 -1.99 1.56
N PRO A 188 -12.31 -0.99 0.96
CA PRO A 188 -11.49 -0.06 1.72
C PRO A 188 -12.31 0.65 2.79
N ALA A 189 -11.74 0.91 3.97
CA ALA A 189 -12.43 1.57 5.07
C ALA A 189 -12.88 3.01 4.73
N SER A 190 -12.19 3.67 3.80
CA SER A 190 -12.63 4.93 3.21
C SER A 190 -12.04 5.11 1.80
N VAL A 191 -12.45 6.16 1.09
CA VAL A 191 -11.89 6.54 -0.21
C VAL A 191 -10.39 6.86 -0.18
N LEU A 192 -9.84 7.11 1.00
CA LEU A 192 -8.41 7.37 1.20
C LEU A 192 -7.61 6.10 1.50
N HIS A 193 -8.28 4.98 1.80
CA HIS A 193 -7.61 3.74 2.15
C HIS A 193 -7.12 2.98 0.90
N PRO A 194 -6.10 2.11 1.05
CA PRO A 194 -5.53 1.38 -0.06
C PRO A 194 -6.56 0.57 -0.84
N SER A 195 -6.61 0.79 -2.15
CA SER A 195 -7.46 0.06 -3.11
C SER A 195 -6.66 -0.55 -4.28
N TRP A 196 -5.33 -0.53 -4.19
CA TRP A 196 -4.44 -1.07 -5.22
C TRP A 196 -4.37 -2.60 -5.14
N GLY A 197 -3.86 -3.22 -6.22
CA GLY A 197 -3.47 -4.63 -6.26
C GLY A 197 -4.44 -5.54 -6.99
N LYS A 198 -5.71 -5.14 -7.18
CA LYS A 198 -6.73 -5.98 -7.84
C LYS A 198 -6.33 -6.39 -9.26
N GLU A 199 -6.00 -5.42 -10.11
CA GLU A 199 -5.57 -5.67 -11.49
C GLU A 199 -4.26 -6.45 -11.54
N GLN A 200 -3.32 -6.12 -10.64
CA GLN A 200 -2.03 -6.79 -10.53
C GLN A 200 -2.18 -8.28 -10.15
N ALA A 201 -3.06 -8.60 -9.20
CA ALA A 201 -3.34 -9.97 -8.80
C ALA A 201 -3.92 -10.79 -9.97
N ALA A 202 -4.87 -10.22 -10.72
CA ALA A 202 -5.44 -10.87 -11.89
C ALA A 202 -4.40 -11.12 -13.01
N GLN A 203 -3.53 -10.13 -13.28
CA GLN A 203 -2.47 -10.26 -14.27
C GLN A 203 -1.44 -11.33 -13.88
N LEU A 204 -1.01 -11.35 -12.61
CA LEU A 204 -0.04 -12.34 -12.12
C LEU A 204 -0.63 -13.75 -12.07
N LEU A 205 -1.92 -13.88 -11.74
CA LEU A 205 -2.63 -15.16 -11.83
C LEU A 205 -2.64 -15.68 -13.27
N ALA A 206 -2.97 -14.81 -14.24
CA ALA A 206 -2.95 -15.17 -15.65
C ALA A 206 -1.55 -15.59 -16.13
N ALA A 207 -0.48 -14.95 -15.63
CA ALA A 207 0.91 -15.32 -15.93
C ALA A 207 1.37 -16.66 -15.30
N CYS A 208 0.57 -17.25 -14.42
CA CYS A 208 0.81 -18.59 -13.85
C CYS A 208 0.11 -19.73 -14.61
N GLN A 209 -0.66 -19.42 -15.64
CA GLN A 209 -1.34 -20.39 -16.51
C GLN A 209 -0.40 -20.81 -17.65
#